data_AF-T0LIU5-F1
#
_entry.id   AF-T0LIU5-F1
#
_cell.length_a   1.000
_cell.length_b   1.000
_cell.length_c   1.000
_cell.angle_alpha   90.00
_cell.angle_beta   90.00
_cell.angle_gamma   90.00
#
_symmetry.space_group_name_H-M   'P 1'
#
loop_
_entity.id
_entity.type
_entity.pdbx_description
1 polymer ?
#
loop_
_entity_poly.entity_id
_entity_poly.type
_entity_poly.pdbx_seq_one_letter_code
_entity_poly.pdbx_strand_id
1 'polypeptide(L)'
;MSGTFLSLYKGHDYTSINFLSTTFPNDHPSLLKQLQEAAKYEAIIEEAAQKFNLQSCIIAGLGSRESHWGLALFPPGPEGTGDFVPRIKTKPFRTTPLPPDRLGFGRGLLQIDFDYHEFARNGNWKDARENIFYGVKLLFDNRKVLLRKFKLNNSQLIRATLSSYNCGLGKMLKTIEKGYEIDFITTGRNYSQDVLNRAGWFYLQGWS
;
A
#
# COMPACT_ATOMS: atom_id res chain seq x y z
N MET A 1 -20.80 12.05 8.72
CA MET A 1 -20.19 11.50 7.50
C MET A 1 -21.28 10.75 6.75
N SER A 2 -21.80 11.33 5.66
CA SER A 2 -23.19 11.17 5.21
C SER A 2 -23.42 10.05 4.17
N GLY A 3 -24.60 9.43 4.27
CA GLY A 3 -25.35 8.50 3.39
C GLY A 3 -24.74 7.86 2.14
N THR A 4 -23.95 8.57 1.33
CA THR A 4 -23.39 8.06 0.06
C THR A 4 -22.27 7.05 0.26
N PHE A 5 -21.52 7.14 1.37
CA PHE A 5 -20.42 6.22 1.67
C PHE A 5 -20.93 4.80 1.97
N LEU A 6 -21.97 4.67 2.80
CA LEU A 6 -22.57 3.39 3.18
C LEU A 6 -23.23 2.64 2.00
N SER A 7 -23.74 3.37 0.99
CA SER A 7 -24.40 2.76 -0.17
C SER A 7 -23.43 1.98 -1.07
N LEU A 8 -22.23 2.51 -1.32
CA LEU A 8 -21.19 1.90 -2.17
C LEU A 8 -20.64 0.57 -1.62
N TYR A 9 -20.80 0.36 -0.32
CA TYR A 9 -20.22 -0.77 0.40
C TYR A 9 -21.27 -1.82 0.83
N LYS A 10 -22.54 -1.66 0.43
CA LYS A 10 -23.60 -2.65 0.70
C LYS A 10 -23.24 -4.00 0.06
N GLY A 11 -23.24 -5.05 0.87
CA GLY A 11 -22.97 -6.43 0.44
C GLY A 11 -21.50 -6.88 0.56
N HIS A 12 -20.62 -6.01 1.03
CA HIS A 12 -19.23 -6.37 1.31
C HIS A 12 -18.93 -6.23 2.81
N ASP A 13 -18.60 -7.35 3.44
CA ASP A 13 -18.05 -7.38 4.80
C ASP A 13 -16.53 -7.18 4.76
N TYR A 14 -16.10 -5.96 5.01
CA TYR A 14 -14.68 -5.59 5.10
C TYR A 14 -14.05 -5.89 6.46
N THR A 15 -14.85 -6.35 7.43
CA THR A 15 -14.37 -6.86 8.72
C THR A 15 -14.07 -8.35 8.67
N SER A 16 -14.55 -9.06 7.64
CA SER A 16 -14.21 -10.48 7.45
C SER A 16 -12.71 -10.68 7.23
N ILE A 17 -12.09 -11.48 8.09
CA ILE A 17 -10.66 -11.80 8.11
C ILE A 17 -10.31 -13.05 7.28
N ASN A 18 -11.26 -13.59 6.51
CA ASN A 18 -11.11 -14.90 5.83
C ASN A 18 -9.99 -14.93 4.77
N PHE A 19 -9.40 -13.79 4.42
CA PHE A 19 -8.25 -13.67 3.51
C PHE A 19 -6.92 -13.41 4.24
N LEU A 20 -6.91 -13.25 5.57
CA LEU A 20 -5.72 -13.04 6.40
C LEU A 20 -5.16 -14.39 6.86
N SER A 21 -4.53 -15.10 5.94
CA SER A 21 -3.71 -16.27 6.25
C SER A 21 -2.23 -15.91 6.16
N THR A 22 -1.40 -16.45 7.04
CA THR A 22 0.06 -16.27 6.95
C THR A 22 0.82 -17.59 6.83
N THR A 23 1.91 -17.56 6.07
CA THR A 23 2.91 -18.63 6.00
C THR A 23 4.15 -18.30 6.82
N PHE A 24 4.23 -17.11 7.41
CA PHE A 24 5.36 -16.72 8.25
C PHE A 24 5.22 -17.35 9.64
N PRO A 25 6.31 -17.88 10.21
CA PRO A 25 6.27 -18.35 11.59
C PRO A 25 6.09 -17.17 12.54
N ASN A 26 5.51 -17.43 13.72
CA ASN A 26 5.22 -16.39 14.70
C ASN A 26 6.47 -15.61 15.14
N ASP A 27 7.62 -16.27 15.16
CA ASP A 27 8.92 -15.73 15.57
C ASP A 27 9.79 -15.24 14.39
N HIS A 28 9.19 -14.99 13.22
CA HIS A 28 9.92 -14.59 12.02
C HIS A 28 10.83 -13.35 12.27
N PRO A 29 12.17 -13.49 12.27
CA PRO A 29 13.06 -12.46 12.83
C PRO A 29 12.97 -11.09 12.15
N SER A 30 12.77 -11.08 10.83
CA SER A 30 12.64 -9.82 10.07
C SER A 30 11.30 -9.13 10.34
N LEU A 31 10.21 -9.90 10.53
CA LEU A 31 8.89 -9.31 10.79
C LEU A 31 8.79 -8.80 12.23
N LEU A 32 9.46 -9.43 13.19
CA LEU A 32 9.58 -8.91 14.56
C LEU A 32 10.25 -7.53 14.60
N LYS A 33 11.30 -7.29 13.80
CA LYS A 33 11.92 -5.96 13.69
C LYS A 33 10.96 -4.94 13.08
N GLN A 34 10.21 -5.37 12.06
CA GLN A 34 9.22 -4.53 11.40
C GLN A 34 8.03 -4.22 12.32
N LEU A 35 7.63 -5.14 13.19
CA LEU A 35 6.61 -4.93 14.21
C LEU A 35 7.04 -3.84 15.20
N GLN A 36 8.27 -3.93 15.71
CA GLN A 36 8.84 -2.91 16.60
C GLN A 36 8.89 -1.54 15.95
N GLU A 37 9.23 -1.48 14.66
CA GLU A 37 9.26 -0.22 13.92
C GLU A 37 7.84 0.33 13.64
N ALA A 38 6.92 -0.53 13.22
CA ALA A 38 5.52 -0.17 12.96
C ALA A 38 4.82 0.40 14.21
N ALA A 39 5.15 -0.13 15.39
CA ALA A 39 4.58 0.32 16.67
C ALA A 39 4.81 1.82 16.94
N LYS A 40 5.87 2.43 16.39
CA LYS A 40 6.10 3.89 16.48
C LYS A 40 5.00 4.71 15.80
N TYR A 41 4.28 4.10 14.86
CA TYR A 41 3.25 4.73 14.04
C TYR A 41 1.85 4.16 14.31
N GLU A 42 1.67 3.30 15.31
CA GLU A 42 0.42 2.57 15.58
C GLU A 42 -0.79 3.51 15.66
N ALA A 43 -0.71 4.57 16.46
CA ALA A 43 -1.80 5.55 16.58
C ALA A 43 -2.17 6.21 15.25
N ILE A 44 -1.19 6.48 14.38
CA ILE A 44 -1.43 7.04 13.04
C ILE A 44 -2.09 6.01 12.13
N ILE A 45 -1.62 4.76 12.19
CA ILE A 45 -2.15 3.65 11.39
C ILE A 45 -3.59 3.36 11.78
N GLU A 46 -3.90 3.31 13.08
CA GLU A 46 -5.26 3.11 13.59
C GLU A 46 -6.21 4.25 13.17
N GLU A 47 -5.75 5.49 13.24
CA GLU A 47 -6.57 6.62 12.79
C GLU A 47 -6.84 6.55 11.28
N ALA A 48 -5.84 6.19 10.47
CA ALA A 48 -6.00 6.01 9.03
C ALA A 48 -6.93 4.82 8.71
N ALA A 49 -6.77 3.70 9.43
CA ALA A 49 -7.61 2.51 9.34
C ALA A 49 -9.10 2.86 9.54
N GLN A 50 -9.40 3.55 10.64
CA GLN A 50 -10.76 3.99 10.96
C GLN A 50 -11.30 4.96 9.90
N LYS A 51 -10.50 5.98 9.52
CA LYS A 51 -10.92 7.01 8.55
C LYS A 51 -11.24 6.44 7.18
N PHE A 52 -10.48 5.46 6.72
CA PHE A 52 -10.60 4.90 5.38
C PHE A 52 -11.29 3.53 5.32
N ASN A 53 -11.83 3.07 6.45
CA ASN A 53 -12.51 1.78 6.58
C ASN A 53 -11.65 0.63 6.03
N LEU A 54 -10.47 0.46 6.62
CA LEU A 54 -9.50 -0.57 6.31
C LEU A 54 -8.93 -1.12 7.62
N GLN A 55 -8.67 -2.42 7.70
CA GLN A 55 -8.05 -3.05 8.87
C GLN A 55 -6.59 -2.55 9.04
N SER A 56 -6.19 -2.22 10.27
CA SER A 56 -4.85 -1.73 10.59
C SER A 56 -3.78 -2.76 10.28
N CYS A 57 -4.08 -4.05 10.44
CA CYS A 57 -3.19 -5.14 10.02
C CYS A 57 -2.88 -5.15 8.50
N ILE A 58 -3.81 -4.71 7.65
CA ILE A 58 -3.58 -4.58 6.20
C ILE A 58 -2.63 -3.41 5.92
N ILE A 59 -2.78 -2.30 6.64
CA ILE A 59 -1.87 -1.16 6.56
C ILE A 59 -0.47 -1.58 7.06
N ALA A 60 -0.42 -2.32 8.18
CA ALA A 60 0.78 -2.95 8.74
C ALA A 60 1.53 -3.80 7.70
N GLY A 61 0.78 -4.68 7.01
CA GLY A 61 1.30 -5.52 5.92
C GLY A 61 1.78 -4.71 4.70
N LEU A 62 1.09 -3.61 4.35
CA LEU A 62 1.49 -2.73 3.26
C LEU A 62 2.83 -2.04 3.56
N GLY A 63 2.96 -1.36 4.71
CA GLY A 63 4.21 -0.69 5.08
C GLY A 63 5.36 -1.67 5.29
N SER A 64 5.06 -2.88 5.75
CA SER A 64 6.00 -3.99 5.78
C SER A 64 6.50 -4.35 4.39
N ARG A 65 5.62 -4.47 3.39
CA ARG A 65 6.02 -4.78 2.01
C ARG A 65 6.78 -3.63 1.34
N GLU A 66 6.38 -2.39 1.57
CA GLU A 66 6.93 -1.23 0.88
C GLU A 66 8.34 -0.87 1.35
N SER A 67 8.56 -0.87 2.67
CA SER A 67 9.80 -0.31 3.21
C SER A 67 10.31 -1.00 4.45
N HIS A 68 9.69 -2.11 4.87
CA HIS A 68 9.92 -2.68 6.19
C HIS A 68 9.71 -1.63 7.29
N TRP A 69 8.68 -0.79 7.13
CA TRP A 69 8.40 0.36 8.00
C TRP A 69 9.56 1.38 8.09
N GLY A 70 10.30 1.56 7.00
CA GLY A 70 11.43 2.48 6.92
C GLY A 70 12.79 1.83 7.13
N LEU A 71 12.86 0.59 7.62
CA LEU A 71 14.13 -0.12 7.85
C LEU A 71 14.90 -0.41 6.56
N ALA A 72 14.21 -0.52 5.42
CA ALA A 72 14.82 -0.78 4.12
C ALA A 72 15.16 0.51 3.34
N LEU A 73 14.95 1.69 3.94
CA LEU A 73 15.16 2.98 3.28
C LEU A 73 16.50 3.61 3.64
N PHE A 74 16.93 4.59 2.84
CA PHE A 74 18.09 5.42 3.15
C PHE A 74 17.73 6.91 3.10
N PRO A 75 17.96 7.68 4.20
CA PRO A 75 18.24 7.15 5.54
C PRO A 75 17.08 6.27 6.07
N PRO A 76 17.30 5.39 7.06
CA PRO A 76 16.21 4.63 7.66
C PRO A 76 15.14 5.55 8.27
N GLY A 77 13.87 5.17 8.12
CA GLY A 77 12.73 5.93 8.64
C GLY A 77 11.92 6.67 7.56
N PRO A 78 11.00 7.57 7.97
CA PRO A 78 9.99 8.14 7.08
C PRO A 78 10.55 9.15 6.06
N GLU A 79 11.73 9.72 6.34
CA GLU A 79 12.44 10.61 5.42
C GLU A 79 13.27 9.85 4.38
N GLY A 80 13.28 8.52 4.48
CA GLY A 80 14.03 7.64 3.60
C GLY A 80 13.43 7.52 2.21
N THR A 81 14.30 7.20 1.25
CA THR A 81 13.92 6.87 -0.12
C THR A 81 14.28 5.42 -0.42
N GLY A 82 13.48 4.78 -1.26
CA GLY A 82 13.82 3.45 -1.79
C GLY A 82 14.55 3.56 -3.13
N ASP A 83 15.20 2.46 -3.52
CA ASP A 83 15.99 2.35 -4.75
C ASP A 83 17.13 3.39 -4.84
N PHE A 84 18.33 2.96 -4.45
CA PHE A 84 19.50 3.81 -4.32
C PHE A 84 20.22 4.09 -5.64
N VAL A 85 19.66 3.63 -6.76
CA VAL A 85 20.27 3.81 -8.07
C VAL A 85 19.86 5.16 -8.67
N PRO A 86 20.84 6.02 -9.02
CA PRO A 86 20.52 7.30 -9.61
C PRO A 86 19.70 7.17 -10.89
N ARG A 87 18.55 7.84 -10.94
CA ARG A 87 17.68 7.78 -12.11
C ARG A 87 18.18 8.72 -13.20
N ILE A 88 18.48 8.14 -14.36
CA ILE A 88 18.68 8.86 -15.62
C ILE A 88 17.34 9.00 -16.37
N LYS A 89 17.16 10.07 -17.17
CA LYS A 89 15.99 10.23 -18.05
C LYS A 89 16.02 9.17 -19.15
N THR A 90 15.55 7.96 -18.85
CA THR A 90 15.58 6.81 -19.78
C THR A 90 14.41 6.76 -20.74
N LYS A 91 13.45 7.70 -20.65
CA LYS A 91 12.29 7.74 -21.55
C LYS A 91 12.19 9.12 -22.20
N PRO A 92 12.10 9.20 -23.54
CA PRO A 92 11.88 10.46 -24.25
C PRO A 92 10.54 11.15 -23.91
N PHE A 93 9.65 10.50 -23.12
CA PHE A 93 8.31 10.98 -22.80
C PHE A 93 8.03 11.23 -21.31
N ARG A 94 9.05 11.27 -20.44
CA ARG A 94 8.83 11.65 -19.03
C ARG A 94 8.72 13.17 -18.94
N THR A 95 7.50 13.68 -18.74
CA THR A 95 7.22 15.13 -18.62
C THR A 95 7.43 15.64 -17.19
N THR A 96 7.41 14.74 -16.22
CA THR A 96 7.62 14.99 -14.80
C THR A 96 9.11 15.15 -14.48
N PRO A 97 9.47 16.07 -13.56
CA PRO A 97 10.87 16.27 -13.17
C PRO A 97 11.41 15.00 -12.50
N LEU A 98 12.72 14.79 -12.60
CA LEU A 98 13.39 13.77 -11.81
C LEU A 98 13.44 14.19 -10.33
N PRO A 99 13.47 13.21 -9.40
CA PRO A 99 13.90 13.41 -8.03
C PRO A 99 15.11 14.36 -7.94
N PRO A 100 15.05 15.46 -7.14
CA PRO A 100 16.16 16.41 -7.05
C PRO A 100 17.41 15.80 -6.41
N ASP A 101 17.24 14.82 -5.52
CA ASP A 101 18.29 14.00 -4.92
C ASP A 101 18.85 12.93 -5.88
N ARG A 102 18.27 12.80 -7.08
CA ARG A 102 18.56 11.78 -8.11
C ARG A 102 18.32 10.34 -7.67
N LEU A 103 17.78 10.08 -6.49
CA LEU A 103 17.50 8.72 -5.99
C LEU A 103 16.27 8.11 -6.69
N GLY A 104 15.84 6.94 -6.26
CA GLY A 104 14.64 6.26 -6.76
C GLY A 104 13.34 7.06 -6.56
N PHE A 105 12.26 6.64 -7.21
CA PHE A 105 10.98 7.37 -7.18
C PHE A 105 10.18 7.14 -5.90
N GLY A 106 10.40 6.05 -5.16
CA GLY A 106 9.63 5.72 -3.96
C GLY A 106 9.99 6.59 -2.77
N ARG A 107 8.98 7.25 -2.17
CA ARG A 107 9.14 8.22 -1.08
C ARG A 107 8.48 7.80 0.24
N GLY A 108 9.29 7.73 1.30
CA GLY A 108 8.85 7.50 2.68
C GLY A 108 8.28 6.10 2.95
N LEU A 109 7.59 5.95 4.09
CA LEU A 109 7.17 4.65 4.64
C LEU A 109 6.35 3.81 3.65
N LEU A 110 5.42 4.42 2.92
CA LEU A 110 4.58 3.72 1.94
C LEU A 110 5.06 3.93 0.50
N GLN A 111 6.30 4.40 0.30
CA GLN A 111 6.97 4.48 -1.00
C GLN A 111 6.16 5.15 -2.11
N ILE A 112 5.60 6.33 -1.82
CA ILE A 112 4.78 7.08 -2.79
C ILE A 112 5.61 7.43 -4.03
N ASP A 113 5.10 7.09 -5.22
CA ASP A 113 5.81 7.29 -6.48
C ASP A 113 5.92 8.80 -6.84
N PHE A 114 7.16 9.31 -6.81
CA PHE A 114 7.52 10.69 -7.17
C PHE A 114 7.16 11.07 -8.60
N ASP A 115 7.14 10.11 -9.53
CA ASP A 115 6.78 10.35 -10.92
C ASP A 115 5.28 10.63 -11.05
N TYR A 116 4.46 9.90 -10.31
CA TYR A 116 3.01 9.93 -10.49
C TYR A 116 2.29 10.89 -9.52
N HIS A 117 2.81 11.07 -8.30
CA HIS A 117 2.11 11.79 -7.24
C HIS A 117 2.78 13.12 -6.89
N GLU A 118 2.03 14.22 -6.95
CA GLU A 118 2.51 15.55 -6.54
C GLU A 118 2.90 15.61 -5.06
N PHE A 119 2.23 14.82 -4.22
CA PHE A 119 2.57 14.66 -2.80
C PHE A 119 4.04 14.26 -2.58
N ALA A 120 4.59 13.39 -3.43
CA ALA A 120 5.99 13.00 -3.33
C ALA A 120 6.97 14.11 -3.78
N ARG A 121 6.48 15.18 -4.42
CA ARG A 121 7.27 16.31 -4.93
C ARG A 121 7.29 17.53 -4.01
N ASN A 122 6.35 17.66 -3.08
CA ASN A 122 6.24 18.83 -2.20
C ASN A 122 7.00 18.70 -0.86
N GLY A 123 7.56 17.52 -0.57
CA GLY A 123 8.33 17.26 0.66
C GLY A 123 7.53 16.72 1.84
N ASN A 124 6.20 16.82 1.83
CA ASN A 124 5.34 16.36 2.93
C ASN A 124 5.43 14.86 3.17
N TRP A 125 5.87 14.09 2.18
CA TRP A 125 6.08 12.64 2.28
C TRP A 125 7.08 12.23 3.38
N LYS A 126 7.92 13.15 3.85
CA LYS A 126 8.86 12.93 4.96
C LYS A 126 8.18 12.84 6.32
N ASP A 127 7.03 13.49 6.47
CA ASP A 127 6.22 13.37 7.67
C ASP A 127 5.50 12.01 7.64
N ALA A 128 5.70 11.22 8.70
CA ALA A 128 5.17 9.86 8.76
C ALA A 128 3.63 9.83 8.67
N ARG A 129 2.95 10.80 9.31
CA ARG A 129 1.50 10.89 9.32
C ARG A 129 0.98 11.21 7.93
N GLU A 130 1.51 12.25 7.30
CA GLU A 130 1.12 12.65 5.95
C GLU A 130 1.39 11.52 4.95
N ASN A 131 2.52 10.82 5.06
CA ASN A 131 2.86 9.70 4.18
C ASN A 131 1.87 8.53 4.30
N ILE A 132 1.60 8.10 5.54
CA ILE A 132 0.66 7.00 5.82
C ILE A 132 -0.74 7.38 5.35
N PHE A 133 -1.23 8.56 5.71
CA PHE A 133 -2.57 9.01 5.30
C PHE A 133 -2.72 9.13 3.79
N TYR A 134 -1.70 9.64 3.10
CA TYR A 134 -1.74 9.73 1.64
C TYR A 134 -1.79 8.33 0.99
N GLY A 135 -0.94 7.40 1.42
CA GLY A 135 -0.92 6.04 0.88
C GLY A 135 -2.23 5.27 1.14
N VAL A 136 -2.77 5.34 2.35
CA VAL A 136 -4.04 4.68 2.69
C VAL A 136 -5.21 5.33 1.94
N LYS A 137 -5.21 6.66 1.78
CA LYS A 137 -6.19 7.35 0.94
C LYS A 137 -6.12 6.89 -0.52
N LEU A 138 -4.93 6.70 -1.07
CA LEU A 138 -4.74 6.21 -2.44
C LEU A 138 -5.35 4.81 -2.62
N LEU A 139 -5.09 3.88 -1.69
CA LEU A 139 -5.76 2.56 -1.68
C LEU A 139 -7.28 2.70 -1.63
N PHE A 140 -7.78 3.55 -0.74
CA PHE A 140 -9.20 3.81 -0.58
C PHE A 140 -9.85 4.35 -1.87
N ASP A 141 -9.18 5.30 -2.54
CA ASP A 141 -9.66 5.87 -3.80
C ASP A 141 -9.67 4.83 -4.92
N ASN A 142 -8.64 3.99 -5.03
CA ASN A 142 -8.60 2.89 -5.98
C ASN A 142 -9.72 1.87 -5.73
N ARG A 143 -9.95 1.49 -4.47
CA ARG A 143 -11.02 0.56 -4.07
C ARG A 143 -12.40 1.05 -4.52
N LYS A 144 -12.69 2.35 -4.36
CA LYS A 144 -13.96 2.95 -4.81
C LYS A 144 -14.16 2.80 -6.32
N VAL A 145 -13.11 2.98 -7.12
CA VAL A 145 -13.21 2.85 -8.57
C VAL A 145 -13.44 1.39 -8.96
N LEU A 146 -12.71 0.46 -8.35
CA LEU A 146 -12.86 -0.98 -8.58
C LEU A 146 -14.27 -1.46 -8.26
N LEU A 147 -14.82 -1.06 -7.11
CA LEU A 147 -16.19 -1.37 -6.68
C LEU A 147 -17.25 -0.91 -7.66
N ARG A 148 -17.10 0.29 -8.21
CA ARG A 148 -18.07 0.84 -9.17
C ARG A 148 -18.03 0.12 -10.52
N LYS A 149 -16.86 -0.38 -10.91
CA LYS A 149 -16.62 -0.90 -12.25
C LYS A 149 -16.79 -2.41 -12.36
N PHE A 150 -16.56 -3.15 -11.28
CA PHE A 150 -16.53 -4.61 -11.29
C PHE A 150 -17.31 -5.22 -10.13
N LYS A 151 -17.94 -6.37 -10.39
CA LYS A 151 -18.55 -7.22 -9.35
C LYS A 151 -17.54 -8.26 -8.87
N LEU A 152 -16.60 -7.82 -8.04
CA LEU A 152 -15.58 -8.68 -7.43
C LEU A 152 -16.09 -9.22 -6.09
N ASN A 153 -15.69 -10.43 -5.69
CA ASN A 153 -15.89 -10.85 -4.30
C ASN A 153 -14.90 -10.12 -3.36
N ASN A 154 -15.06 -10.24 -2.02
CA ASN A 154 -14.22 -9.54 -1.05
C ASN A 154 -12.72 -9.79 -1.25
N SER A 155 -12.32 -11.05 -1.46
CA SER A 155 -10.92 -11.44 -1.66
C SER A 155 -10.34 -10.85 -2.95
N GLN A 156 -11.07 -10.94 -4.06
CA GLN A 156 -10.68 -10.33 -5.33
C GLN A 156 -10.58 -8.80 -5.21
N LEU A 157 -11.52 -8.17 -4.51
CA LEU A 157 -11.54 -6.72 -4.36
C LEU A 157 -10.35 -6.21 -3.54
N ILE A 158 -10.06 -6.82 -2.39
CA ILE A 158 -8.92 -6.39 -1.57
C ILE A 158 -7.61 -6.64 -2.30
N ARG A 159 -7.48 -7.79 -2.99
CA ARG A 159 -6.30 -8.08 -3.80
C ARG A 159 -6.13 -7.07 -4.92
N ALA A 160 -7.19 -6.79 -5.71
CA ALA A 160 -7.12 -5.80 -6.78
C ALA A 160 -6.81 -4.39 -6.26
N THR A 161 -7.34 -4.04 -5.09
CA THR A 161 -7.04 -2.78 -4.42
C THR A 161 -5.55 -2.67 -4.09
N LEU A 162 -4.96 -3.68 -3.45
CA LEU A 162 -3.54 -3.73 -3.13
C LEU A 162 -2.67 -3.77 -4.39
N SER A 163 -2.97 -4.65 -5.35
CA SER A 163 -2.23 -4.75 -6.61
C SER A 163 -2.27 -3.45 -7.42
N SER A 164 -3.38 -2.68 -7.35
CA SER A 164 -3.48 -1.38 -8.00
C SER A 164 -2.57 -0.31 -7.40
N TYR A 165 -2.17 -0.45 -6.13
CA TYR A 165 -1.19 0.42 -5.49
C TYR A 165 0.19 0.25 -6.13
N ASN A 166 0.58 -1.00 -6.36
CA ASN A 166 1.85 -1.34 -6.99
C ASN A 166 1.89 -1.08 -8.50
N CYS A 167 0.88 -1.54 -9.24
CA CYS A 167 0.92 -1.49 -10.71
C CYS A 167 0.25 -0.25 -11.32
N GLY A 168 -0.48 0.52 -10.50
CA GLY A 168 -1.31 1.64 -10.89
C GLY A 168 -2.73 1.21 -11.28
N LEU A 169 -3.73 1.99 -10.84
CA LEU A 169 -5.16 1.71 -11.06
C LEU A 169 -5.50 1.45 -12.54
N GLY A 170 -5.03 2.30 -13.45
CA GLY A 170 -5.34 2.16 -14.88
C GLY A 170 -4.89 0.82 -15.48
N LYS A 171 -3.75 0.27 -15.03
CA LYS A 171 -3.32 -1.06 -15.47
C LYS A 171 -4.16 -2.15 -14.81
N MET A 172 -4.47 -2.00 -13.52
CA MET A 172 -5.31 -2.96 -12.81
C MET A 172 -6.70 -3.10 -13.45
N LEU A 173 -7.34 -1.99 -13.85
CA LEU A 173 -8.63 -2.04 -14.55
C LEU A 173 -8.53 -2.86 -15.84
N LYS A 174 -7.48 -2.65 -16.65
CA LYS A 174 -7.25 -3.40 -17.89
C LYS A 174 -6.97 -4.88 -17.64
N THR A 175 -6.27 -5.21 -16.57
CA THR A 175 -6.00 -6.60 -16.17
C THR A 175 -7.30 -7.33 -15.87
N ILE A 176 -8.20 -6.72 -15.09
CA ILE A 176 -9.51 -7.31 -14.75
C ILE A 176 -10.39 -7.42 -16.01
N GLU A 177 -10.46 -6.38 -16.84
CA GLU A 177 -11.22 -6.39 -18.10
C GLU A 177 -10.80 -7.52 -19.04
N LYS A 178 -9.50 -7.86 -19.04
CA LYS A 178 -8.95 -8.96 -19.85
C LYS A 178 -9.10 -10.34 -19.20
N GLY A 179 -9.63 -10.43 -17.99
CA GLY A 179 -9.76 -11.68 -17.24
C GLY A 179 -8.43 -12.26 -16.76
N TYR A 180 -7.40 -11.43 -16.61
CA TYR A 180 -6.11 -11.87 -16.07
C TYR A 180 -6.12 -11.94 -14.54
N GLU A 181 -5.24 -12.79 -14.00
CA GLU A 181 -5.01 -12.90 -12.57
C GLU A 181 -4.54 -11.57 -11.95
N ILE A 182 -5.02 -11.30 -10.72
CA ILE A 182 -4.95 -9.96 -10.08
C ILE A 182 -3.51 -9.47 -9.85
N ASP A 183 -2.54 -10.36 -9.63
CA ASP A 183 -1.15 -9.99 -9.44
C ASP A 183 -0.29 -10.11 -10.71
N PHE A 184 -0.87 -10.49 -11.86
CA PHE A 184 -0.11 -10.86 -13.08
C PHE A 184 0.90 -9.79 -13.54
N ILE A 185 0.57 -8.51 -13.34
CA ILE A 185 1.40 -7.37 -13.76
C ILE A 185 2.12 -6.67 -12.60
N THR A 186 2.01 -7.20 -11.38
CA THR A 186 2.63 -6.60 -10.18
C THR A 186 4.09 -7.04 -10.04
N THR A 187 4.87 -6.28 -9.26
CA THR A 187 6.24 -6.64 -8.91
C THR A 187 6.27 -8.01 -8.23
N GLY A 188 7.04 -8.95 -8.81
CA GLY A 188 7.14 -10.33 -8.31
C GLY A 188 5.91 -11.20 -8.59
N ARG A 189 4.90 -10.68 -9.29
CA ARG A 189 3.63 -11.36 -9.59
C ARG A 189 2.89 -11.90 -8.36
N ASN A 190 3.10 -11.26 -7.21
CA ASN A 190 2.58 -11.71 -5.92
C ASN A 190 2.27 -10.56 -4.95
N TYR A 191 2.18 -9.31 -5.43
CA TYR A 191 2.20 -8.16 -4.54
C TYR A 191 1.06 -8.17 -3.52
N SER A 192 -0.20 -8.33 -3.95
CA SER A 192 -1.32 -8.38 -3.00
C SER A 192 -1.24 -9.59 -2.09
N GLN A 193 -0.79 -10.74 -2.61
CA GLN A 193 -0.65 -11.97 -1.83
C GLN A 193 0.38 -11.84 -0.72
N ASP A 194 1.53 -11.22 -0.98
CA ASP A 194 2.57 -11.00 0.03
C ASP A 194 2.14 -9.94 1.06
N VAL A 195 1.47 -8.86 0.63
CA VAL A 195 0.89 -7.88 1.56
C VAL A 195 -0.10 -8.56 2.50
N LEU A 196 -1.02 -9.39 1.99
CA LEU A 196 -1.98 -10.12 2.82
C LEU A 196 -1.32 -11.19 3.69
N ASN A 197 -0.25 -11.85 3.22
CA ASN A 197 0.53 -12.80 3.99
C ASN A 197 1.20 -12.13 5.21
N ARG A 198 1.75 -10.93 5.00
CA ARG A 198 2.31 -10.09 6.08
C ARG A 198 1.21 -9.56 6.99
N ALA A 199 0.10 -9.09 6.44
CA ALA A 199 -1.05 -8.61 7.21
C ALA A 199 -1.61 -9.71 8.12
N GLY A 200 -1.72 -10.94 7.64
CA GLY A 200 -2.09 -12.09 8.45
C GLY A 200 -1.12 -12.36 9.60
N TRP A 201 0.19 -12.13 9.39
CA TRP A 201 1.16 -12.22 10.47
C TRP A 201 0.98 -11.11 11.51
N PHE A 202 0.81 -9.85 11.08
CA PHE A 202 0.52 -8.72 11.98
C PHE A 202 -0.79 -8.90 12.75
N TYR A 203 -1.80 -9.50 12.12
CA TYR A 203 -3.06 -9.87 12.76
C TYR A 203 -2.83 -10.83 13.93
N LEU A 204 -1.98 -11.85 13.76
CA LEU A 204 -1.59 -12.75 14.85
C LEU A 204 -0.80 -12.04 15.97
N GLN A 205 -0.20 -10.88 15.69
CA GLN A 205 0.45 -10.03 16.70
C GLN A 205 -0.51 -9.02 17.36
N GLY A 206 -1.81 -9.06 17.06
CA GLY A 206 -2.83 -8.24 17.70
C GLY A 206 -3.27 -6.99 16.93
N TRP A 207 -2.82 -6.79 15.69
CA TRP A 207 -3.30 -5.69 14.84
C TRP A 207 -4.66 -6.04 14.22
N SER A 208 -5.60 -5.10 14.10
CA SER A 208 -7.00 -5.38 13.72
C SER A 208 -7.49 -4.68 12.48
#